data_AF-A0A2Z2KBW3-F1
#
_entry.id   AF-A0A2Z2KBW3-F1
#
_cell.length_a   1.000
_cell.length_b   1.000
_cell.length_c   1.000
_cell.angle_alpha   90.00
_cell.angle_beta   90.00
_cell.angle_gamma   90.00
#
_symmetry.space_group_name_H-M   'P 1'
#
loop_
_entity.id
_entity.type
_entity.pdbx_description
1 polymer ?
#
loop_
_entity_poly.entity_id
_entity_poly.type
_entity_poly.pdbx_seq_one_letter_code
_entity_poly.pdbx_strand_id
1 'polypeptide(L)' 'MSTQRKLGSGWQFSKQPLHSELAKVEANTDWMPVTLPHDWLIYNAEALYETGEGWYRTTLHLQEVPADRILFVQ' A
#
# COMPACT_ATOMS: atom_id res chain seq x y z
N MET A 1 -20.95 -3.15 -18.86
CA MET A 1 -20.77 -2.11 -17.82
C MET A 1 -19.79 -2.64 -16.80
N SER A 2 -18.70 -1.91 -16.52
CA SER A 2 -17.71 -2.30 -15.50
C SER A 2 -18.07 -1.70 -14.13
N THR A 3 -17.85 -2.45 -13.05
CA THR A 3 -17.99 -1.96 -11.67
C THR A 3 -16.62 -1.55 -11.13
N GLN A 4 -16.54 -0.40 -10.47
CA GLN A 4 -15.32 0.07 -9.83
C GLN A 4 -15.54 0.30 -8.34
N ARG A 5 -14.56 -0.08 -7.53
CA ARG A 5 -14.54 0.13 -6.08
C ARG A 5 -13.22 0.79 -5.69
N LYS A 6 -13.28 1.89 -4.94
CA LYS A 6 -12.09 2.55 -4.40
C LYS A 6 -11.46 1.69 -3.29
N LEU A 7 -10.14 1.56 -3.33
CA LEU A 7 -9.33 0.95 -2.27
C LEU A 7 -8.64 2.05 -1.46
N GLY A 8 -9.41 2.99 -0.90
CA GLY A 8 -8.83 4.14 -0.17
C GLY A 8 -8.44 3.80 1.27
N SER A 9 -9.17 2.91 1.92
CA SER A 9 -9.07 2.62 3.35
C SER A 9 -8.47 1.23 3.62
N GLY A 10 -8.05 1.00 4.87
CA GLY A 10 -7.52 -0.29 5.31
C GLY A 10 -6.09 -0.56 4.86
N TRP A 11 -5.35 0.47 4.45
CA TRP A 11 -3.94 0.38 4.12
C TRP A 11 -3.07 0.58 5.34
N GLN A 12 -1.94 -0.10 5.34
CA GLN A 12 -0.83 0.18 6.22
C GLN A 12 0.39 0.53 5.39
N PHE A 13 1.20 1.43 5.92
CA PHE A 13 2.42 1.93 5.32
C PHE A 13 3.60 1.65 6.22
N SER A 14 4.74 1.34 5.61
CA SER A 14 6.02 1.37 6.28
C SER A 14 7.10 1.94 5.37
N LYS A 15 7.95 2.78 5.94
CA LYS A 15 9.12 3.33 5.26
C LYS A 15 10.32 2.44 5.54
N GLN A 16 11.03 2.08 4.49
CA GLN A 16 12.12 1.13 4.52
C GLN A 16 13.39 1.74 3.91
N PRO A 17 14.58 1.32 4.38
CA PRO A 17 15.82 1.57 3.66
C PRO A 17 15.76 1.02 2.23
N LEU A 18 16.55 1.59 1.32
CA LEU A 18 16.71 1.02 -0.03
C LEU A 18 17.18 -0.43 0.02
N HIS A 19 16.69 -1.23 -0.91
CA HIS A 19 17.02 -2.65 -1.07
C HIS A 19 16.59 -3.51 0.11
N SER A 20 15.48 -3.14 0.78
CA SER A 20 14.94 -3.94 1.86
C SER A 20 14.35 -5.25 1.33
N GLU A 21 14.62 -6.35 2.04
CA GLU A 21 14.10 -7.66 1.67
C GLU A 21 12.70 -7.88 2.27
N LEU A 22 11.73 -8.29 1.44
CA LEU A 22 10.35 -8.54 1.85
C LEU A 22 10.25 -9.39 3.13
N ALA A 23 10.98 -10.51 3.20
CA ALA A 23 10.94 -11.42 4.34
C ALA A 23 11.37 -10.76 5.67
N LYS A 24 12.33 -9.83 5.63
CA LYS A 24 12.79 -9.10 6.82
C LYS A 24 11.77 -8.05 7.24
N VAL A 25 11.17 -7.36 6.25
CA VAL A 25 10.14 -6.35 6.48
C VAL A 25 8.90 -7.00 7.11
N GLU A 26 8.42 -8.13 6.58
CA GLU A 26 7.22 -8.79 7.12
C GLU A 26 7.39 -9.26 8.58
N ALA A 27 8.59 -9.71 8.96
CA ALA A 27 8.86 -10.25 10.29
C ALA A 27 9.03 -9.17 11.38
N ASN A 28 9.66 -8.04 11.05
CA ASN A 28 10.19 -7.09 12.04
C ASN A 28 9.96 -5.62 11.66
N THR A 29 8.77 -5.28 11.18
CA THR A 29 8.43 -3.90 10.81
C THR A 29 7.20 -3.37 11.50
N ASP A 30 7.28 -2.12 11.92
CA ASP A 30 6.13 -1.34 12.36
C ASP A 30 5.37 -0.81 11.14
N TRP A 31 4.10 -1.18 11.07
CA TRP A 31 3.18 -0.81 10.00
C TRP A 31 2.16 0.21 10.50
N MET A 32 2.17 1.40 9.92
CA MET A 32 1.31 2.51 10.32
C MET A 32 0.02 2.54 9.50
N PRO A 33 -1.16 2.67 10.10
CA PRO A 33 -2.41 2.78 9.34
C PRO A 33 -2.44 4.10 8.54
N VAL A 34 -2.84 4.03 7.26
CA VAL A 34 -2.96 5.18 6.35
C VAL A 34 -4.21 5.10 5.48
N THR A 35 -4.62 6.23 4.92
CA THR A 35 -5.68 6.32 3.89
C THR A 35 -5.05 6.84 2.60
N LEU A 36 -5.40 6.23 1.46
CA LEU A 36 -4.91 6.64 0.15
C LEU A 36 -5.76 7.78 -0.46
N PRO A 37 -5.15 8.70 -1.22
CA PRO A 37 -3.71 8.80 -1.51
C PRO A 37 -2.90 9.23 -0.27
N HIS A 38 -1.70 8.67 -0.11
CA HIS A 38 -0.80 8.94 1.01
C HIS A 38 0.58 9.35 0.48
N ASP A 39 1.17 10.36 1.12
CA ASP A 39 2.52 10.83 0.88
C ASP A 39 3.25 10.88 2.23
N TRP A 40 4.36 10.15 2.35
CA TRP A 40 5.07 10.02 3.63
C TRP A 40 5.79 11.31 4.04
N LEU A 41 6.02 12.25 3.11
CA LEU A 41 6.65 13.55 3.36
C LEU A 41 5.65 14.69 3.51
N ILE A 42 4.34 14.42 3.48
CA ILE A 42 3.31 15.48 3.50
C ILE A 42 3.43 16.43 4.69
N TYR A 43 3.97 15.96 5.82
CA TYR A 43 4.19 16.75 7.03
C TYR A 43 5.62 17.30 7.17
N ASN A 44 6.55 16.90 6.30
CA ASN A 44 7.95 17.32 6.36
C ASN A 44 8.36 17.98 5.03
N ALA A 45 7.95 19.24 4.87
CA ALA A 45 8.23 20.06 3.70
C ALA A 45 9.72 20.44 3.55
N GLU A 46 10.58 20.11 4.52
CA GLU A 46 12.03 20.38 4.48
C GLU A 46 12.83 19.19 3.93
N ALA A 47 12.23 17.99 3.91
CA ALA A 47 12.88 16.74 3.49
C ALA A 47 12.39 16.21 2.14
N LEU A 48 12.03 17.11 1.20
CA LEU A 48 11.34 16.81 -0.06
C LEU A 48 12.03 15.79 -1.00
N TYR A 49 13.29 15.44 -0.74
CA TYR A 49 14.10 14.54 -1.58
C TYR A 49 14.69 13.35 -0.80
N GLU A 50 14.08 13.00 0.33
CA GLU A 50 14.55 11.85 1.09
C GLU A 50 14.41 10.57 0.27
N THR A 51 15.53 9.86 0.10
CA THR A 51 15.58 8.61 -0.66
C THR A 51 15.28 7.44 0.26
N GLY A 52 14.35 6.58 -0.15
CA GLY A 52 13.98 5.37 0.56
C GLY A 52 12.92 4.60 -0.19
N GLU A 53 12.43 3.52 0.41
CA GLU A 53 11.33 2.72 -0.15
C GLU A 53 10.08 2.86 0.71
N GLY A 54 8.93 3.06 0.06
CA GLY A 54 7.63 3.06 0.74
C GLY A 54 6.88 1.80 0.42
N TRP A 55 6.63 1.01 1.45
CA TRP A 55 5.93 -0.25 1.33
C TRP A 55 4.50 -0.05 1.82
N TYR A 56 3.54 -0.56 1.04
CA TYR A 56 2.12 -0.52 1.36
C TYR A 56 1.58 -1.94 1.43
N ARG A 57 0.72 -2.23 2.40
CA ARG A 57 -0.01 -3.49 2.48
C ARG A 57 -1.46 -3.28 2.85
N THR A 58 -2.32 -4.17 2.36
CA THR A 58 -3.73 -4.25 2.73
C THR A 58 -4.20 -5.69 2.53
N THR A 59 -5.30 -6.06 3.18
CA THR A 59 -5.96 -7.35 2.97
C THR A 59 -7.22 -7.13 2.17
N LEU A 60 -7.29 -7.75 0.99
CA LEU A 60 -8.49 -7.69 0.14
C LEU A 60 -9.36 -8.92 0.37
N HIS A 61 -10.59 -8.69 0.84
CA HIS A 61 -11.62 -9.72 0.86
C HIS A 61 -12.34 -9.73 -0.50
N LEU A 62 -12.02 -10.74 -1.30
CA LEU A 62 -12.59 -10.95 -2.62
C LEU A 62 -13.71 -12.00 -2.54
N GLN A 63 -14.82 -11.72 -3.22
CA GLN A 63 -15.83 -12.72 -3.51
C GLN A 63 -15.38 -13.56 -4.71
N GLU A 64 -15.93 -14.76 -4.83
CA GLU A 64 -15.70 -15.62 -6.00
C GLU A 64 -16.02 -14.84 -7.28
N VAL A 65 -15.06 -14.82 -8.22
CA VAL A 65 -15.22 -14.15 -9.49
C VAL A 65 -15.80 -15.16 -10.47
N PRO A 66 -17.00 -14.90 -11.04
CA PRO A 66 -17.59 -15.75 -12.07
C PRO A 66 -16.63 -15.95 -13.25
N ALA A 67 -16.66 -17.13 -13.88
CA ALA A 67 -15.73 -17.50 -14.94
C ALA A 67 -15.77 -16.57 -16.18
N ASP A 68 -16.89 -15.87 -16.40
CA ASP A 68 -17.09 -14.90 -17.47
C ASP A 68 -16.65 -13.47 -17.11
N ARG A 69 -16.05 -13.26 -15.92
CA ARG A 69 -15.61 -11.96 -15.43
C ARG A 69 -14.12 -11.94 -15.13
N ILE A 70 -13.53 -10.75 -15.28
CA ILE A 70 -12.15 -10.46 -14.91
C ILE A 70 -12.16 -9.40 -13.82
N LEU A 71 -11.43 -9.65 -12.74
CA LEU A 71 -11.16 -8.67 -11.69
C LEU A 71 -9.77 -8.06 -11.92
N PHE A 72 -9.72 -6.75 -12.08
CA PHE A 72 -8.48 -5.99 -12.06
C PHE A 72 -8.33 -5.33 -10.68
N VAL A 73 -7.16 -5.50 -10.06
CA VAL A 73 -6.76 -4.78 -8.85
C VAL A 73 -5.67 -3.81 -9.28
N GLN A 74 -5.97 -2.52 -9.19
CA GLN A 74 -5.11 -1.41 -9.60
C GLN A 74 -5.22 -0.27 -8.60
#